data_AF-A0A7X6AA54-F1
#
_entry.id   AF-A0A7X6AA54-F1
#
_cell.length_a   1.000
_cell.length_b   1.000
_cell.length_c   1.000
_cell.angle_alpha   90.00
_cell.angle_beta   90.00
_cell.angle_gamma   90.00
#
_symmetry.space_group_name_H-M   'P 1'
#
loop_
_entity.id
_entity.type
_entity.pdbx_description
1 polymer ?
#
loop_
_entity_poly.entity_id
_entity_poly.type
_entity_poly.pdbx_seq_one_letter_code
_entity_poly.pdbx_strand_id
1 'polypeptide(L)'
;MLLLLAAAALGTPRADEPALAVVVNPGVEVDELSFAELRKIMLGDRQFWTSGQRITLIVRAPVADERTAMLESIYRMSEAQFRQYWIAKVFRAEATSGPRVVVSNDEAVDLVGVIEGGIAVVALSDVPEGIKVLRIDGKMPREPGYLGE
;
A
#
# COMPACT_ATOMS: atom_id res chain seq x y z
N MET A 1 15.62 -45.96 22.05
CA MET A 1 15.75 -45.04 20.89
C MET A 1 14.36 -44.48 20.61
N LEU A 2 14.04 -43.31 21.17
CA LEU A 2 12.72 -42.68 21.07
C LEU A 2 12.81 -41.57 20.01
N LEU A 3 12.15 -41.75 18.87
CA LEU A 3 12.08 -40.74 17.81
C LEU A 3 10.98 -39.74 18.17
N LEU A 4 11.38 -38.51 18.50
CA LEU A 4 10.49 -37.35 18.58
C LEU A 4 10.28 -36.80 17.16
N LEU A 5 9.08 -36.98 16.61
CA LEU A 5 8.63 -36.25 15.43
C LEU A 5 8.25 -34.83 15.88
N ALA A 6 9.11 -33.86 15.60
CA ALA A 6 8.76 -32.45 15.67
C ALA A 6 7.88 -32.11 14.45
N ALA A 7 6.57 -32.00 14.66
CA ALA A 7 5.66 -31.44 13.66
C ALA A 7 5.90 -29.93 13.60
N ALA A 8 6.47 -29.44 12.50
CA ALA A 8 6.53 -28.02 12.20
C ALA A 8 5.10 -27.51 11.99
N ALA A 9 4.64 -26.62 12.87
CA ALA A 9 3.40 -25.88 12.68
C ALA A 9 3.61 -24.89 11.51
N LEU A 10 3.26 -25.31 10.30
CA LEU A 10 3.01 -24.39 9.19
C LEU A 10 1.78 -23.56 9.59
N GLY A 11 2.00 -22.27 9.90
CA GLY A 11 0.92 -21.35 10.20
C GLY A 11 -0.07 -21.34 9.04
N THR A 12 -1.30 -21.79 9.29
CA THR A 12 -2.40 -21.62 8.33
C THR A 12 -2.63 -20.13 8.15
N PRO A 13 -2.66 -19.59 6.92
CA PRO A 13 -3.07 -18.20 6.71
C PRO A 13 -4.43 -18.00 7.40
N ARG A 14 -4.54 -16.97 8.23
CA ARG A 14 -5.82 -16.63 8.86
C ARG A 14 -6.80 -16.31 7.74
N ALA A 15 -7.85 -17.11 7.63
CA ALA A 15 -8.88 -16.96 6.60
C ALA A 15 -9.70 -15.65 6.70
N ASP A 16 -9.33 -14.75 7.62
CA ASP A 16 -10.05 -13.51 7.96
C ASP A 16 -9.23 -12.23 7.73
N GLU A 17 -7.97 -12.30 7.28
CA GLU A 17 -7.28 -11.07 6.92
C GLU A 17 -7.82 -10.52 5.59
N PRO A 18 -8.35 -9.28 5.57
CA PRO A 18 -8.88 -8.70 4.35
C PRO A 18 -7.75 -8.59 3.33
N ALA A 19 -7.95 -9.21 2.17
CA ALA A 19 -7.01 -9.10 1.07
C ALA A 19 -6.85 -7.62 0.70
N LEU A 20 -5.61 -7.13 0.65
CA LEU A 20 -5.34 -5.74 0.32
C LEU A 20 -5.16 -5.54 -1.18
N ALA A 21 -5.53 -4.36 -1.66
CA ALA A 21 -5.35 -3.93 -3.03
C ALA A 21 -4.59 -2.60 -3.07
N VAL A 22 -3.63 -2.48 -3.99
CA VAL A 22 -3.07 -1.19 -4.39
C VAL A 22 -3.98 -0.62 -5.46
N VAL A 23 -4.60 0.52 -5.16
CA VAL A 23 -5.52 1.20 -6.07
C VAL A 23 -4.96 2.54 -6.51
N VAL A 24 -5.26 2.90 -7.76
CA VAL A 24 -4.90 4.19 -8.35
C VAL A 24 -6.08 4.79 -9.09
N ASN A 25 -5.96 6.09 -9.40
CA ASN A 25 -6.91 6.76 -10.25
C ASN A 25 -6.98 6.05 -11.63
N PRO A 26 -8.16 5.91 -12.25
CA PRO A 26 -8.31 5.23 -13.53
C PRO A 26 -7.52 5.86 -14.68
N GLY A 27 -7.26 7.17 -14.60
CA GLY A 27 -6.45 7.92 -15.55
C GLY A 27 -4.94 7.70 -15.44
N VAL A 28 -4.46 6.98 -14.42
CA VAL A 28 -3.04 6.58 -14.33
C VAL A 28 -2.77 5.50 -15.38
N GLU A 29 -1.89 5.78 -16.34
CA GLU A 29 -1.56 4.87 -17.46
C GLU A 29 -0.71 3.64 -17.07
N VAL A 30 -0.42 3.48 -15.78
CA VAL A 30 0.31 2.33 -15.24
C VAL A 30 -0.70 1.27 -14.80
N ASP A 31 -0.53 0.04 -15.29
CA ASP A 31 -1.37 -1.11 -14.90
C ASP A 31 -0.65 -2.08 -13.95
N GLU A 32 0.68 -1.98 -13.88
CA GLU A 32 1.53 -2.83 -13.06
C GLU A 32 2.73 -2.06 -12.51
N LEU A 33 3.14 -2.42 -11.29
CA LEU A 33 4.42 -2.01 -10.71
C LEU A 33 5.17 -3.25 -10.23
N SER A 34 6.50 -3.20 -10.24
CA SER A 34 7.25 -4.10 -9.37
C SER A 34 7.05 -3.70 -7.90
N PHE A 35 7.22 -4.64 -6.96
CA PHE A 35 7.15 -4.30 -5.53
C PHE A 35 8.21 -3.26 -5.13
N ALA A 36 9.38 -3.28 -5.77
CA ALA A 36 10.43 -2.30 -5.57
C ALA A 36 10.00 -0.88 -6.00
N GLU A 37 9.26 -0.76 -7.11
CA GLU A 37 8.71 0.53 -7.57
C GLU A 37 7.58 1.02 -6.67
N LEU A 38 6.68 0.12 -6.25
CA LEU A 38 5.66 0.43 -5.25
C LEU A 38 6.32 1.01 -3.99
N ARG A 39 7.38 0.37 -3.48
CA ARG A 39 8.09 0.85 -2.30
C ARG A 39 8.74 2.22 -2.52
N LYS A 40 9.33 2.50 -3.69
CA LYS A 40 9.86 3.84 -4.03
C LYS A 40 8.76 4.91 -4.03
N ILE A 41 7.58 4.58 -4.56
CA ILE A 41 6.43 5.47 -4.56
C ILE A 41 5.97 5.75 -3.13
N MET A 42 5.75 4.68 -2.35
CA MET A 42 5.27 4.76 -0.98
C MET A 42 6.28 5.46 -0.06
N LEU A 43 7.58 5.32 -0.29
CA LEU A 43 8.60 6.07 0.44
C LEU A 43 8.75 7.53 -0.04
N GLY A 44 8.06 7.95 -1.11
CA GLY A 44 8.17 9.28 -1.68
C GLY A 44 9.48 9.52 -2.45
N ASP A 45 10.21 8.47 -2.81
CA ASP A 45 11.41 8.54 -3.63
C ASP A 45 11.06 8.70 -5.12
N ARG A 46 9.86 8.22 -5.50
CA ARG A 46 9.22 8.52 -6.79
C ARG A 46 7.97 9.37 -6.53
N GLN A 47 7.98 10.61 -7.02
CA GLN A 47 6.91 11.60 -6.77
C GLN A 47 6.04 11.91 -7.99
N PHE A 48 6.36 11.33 -9.14
CA PHE A 48 5.61 11.51 -10.39
C PHE A 48 5.40 10.17 -11.09
N TRP A 49 4.21 10.01 -11.68
CA TRP A 49 3.91 8.97 -12.65
C TRP A 49 4.70 9.20 -13.94
N THR A 50 4.83 8.18 -14.78
CA THR A 50 5.51 8.30 -16.08
C THR A 50 4.86 9.34 -17.01
N SER A 51 3.55 9.56 -16.85
CA SER A 51 2.76 10.58 -17.54
C SER A 51 3.02 12.02 -17.04
N GLY A 52 3.80 12.19 -15.97
CA GLY A 52 4.11 13.51 -15.37
C GLY A 52 3.11 13.97 -14.30
N GLN A 53 2.02 13.24 -14.07
CA GLN A 53 1.10 13.51 -12.97
C GLN A 53 1.81 13.32 -11.62
N ARG A 54 1.61 14.24 -10.67
CA ARG A 54 2.16 14.13 -9.32
C ARG A 54 1.47 13.01 -8.56
N ILE A 55 2.27 12.14 -7.95
CA ILE A 55 1.75 11.09 -7.09
C ILE A 55 1.23 11.70 -5.78
N THR A 56 -0.02 11.39 -5.44
CA THR A 56 -0.59 11.72 -4.14
C THR A 56 -0.85 10.44 -3.35
N LEU A 57 -0.07 10.24 -2.29
CA LEU A 57 -0.26 9.11 -1.39
C LEU A 57 -1.47 9.36 -0.49
N ILE A 58 -2.42 8.44 -0.48
CA ILE A 58 -3.60 8.45 0.39
C ILE A 58 -3.49 7.24 1.30
N VAL A 59 -3.55 7.47 2.62
CA VAL A 59 -3.32 6.43 3.62
C VAL A 59 -4.40 6.48 4.70
N ARG A 60 -4.80 5.31 5.20
CA ARG A 60 -5.69 5.23 6.35
C ARG A 60 -5.04 5.83 7.60
N ALA A 61 -5.90 6.33 8.49
CA ALA A 61 -5.53 6.76 9.83
C ALA A 61 -4.79 5.66 10.60
N PRO A 62 -3.99 6.02 11.63
CA PRO A 62 -3.36 5.04 12.51
C PRO A 62 -4.37 4.02 13.03
N VAL A 63 -3.89 2.81 13.34
CA VAL A 63 -4.66 1.64 13.84
C VAL A 63 -5.60 0.94 12.84
N ALA A 64 -5.84 1.50 11.65
CA ALA A 64 -6.54 0.77 10.59
C ALA A 64 -5.73 -0.46 10.13
N ASP A 65 -6.41 -1.52 9.72
CA ASP A 65 -5.75 -2.77 9.31
C ASP A 65 -4.86 -2.54 8.07
N GLU A 66 -5.33 -1.75 7.11
CA GLU A 66 -4.57 -1.41 5.90
C GLU A 66 -3.33 -0.59 6.25
N ARG A 67 -3.45 0.31 7.25
CA ARG A 67 -2.32 1.09 7.74
C ARG A 67 -1.28 0.19 8.38
N THR A 68 -1.71 -0.72 9.26
CA THR A 68 -0.82 -1.68 9.93
C THR A 68 -0.09 -2.55 8.92
N ALA A 69 -0.84 -3.19 8.01
CA ALA A 69 -0.27 -4.07 7.00
C ALA A 69 0.66 -3.32 6.03
N MET A 70 0.31 -2.11 5.60
CA MET A 70 1.18 -1.27 4.76
C MET A 70 2.49 -0.93 5.48
N LEU A 71 2.43 -0.62 6.77
CA LEU A 71 3.61 -0.31 7.56
C LEU A 71 4.53 -1.51 7.76
N GLU A 72 3.97 -2.70 7.94
CA GLU A 72 4.72 -3.95 8.11
C GLU A 72 5.35 -4.43 6.79
N SER A 73 4.56 -4.52 5.73
CA SER A 73 4.98 -5.10 4.44
C SER A 73 5.79 -4.11 3.59
N ILE A 74 5.26 -2.90 3.37
CA ILE A 74 5.81 -1.95 2.41
C ILE A 74 6.84 -1.03 3.04
N TYR A 75 6.56 -0.41 4.19
CA TYR A 75 7.49 0.55 4.81
C TYR A 75 8.55 -0.16 5.65
N ARG A 76 8.18 -1.23 6.35
CA ARG A 76 8.96 -1.90 7.40
C ARG A 76 9.31 -0.91 8.52
N MET A 77 8.31 -0.17 8.98
CA MET A 77 8.42 0.89 9.98
C MET A 77 7.30 0.75 11.01
N SER A 78 7.56 1.08 12.26
CA SER A 78 6.49 1.33 13.23
C SER A 78 5.73 2.60 12.87
N GLU A 79 4.53 2.76 13.42
CA GLU A 79 3.72 3.97 13.25
C GLU A 79 4.47 5.24 13.69
N ALA A 80 5.28 5.18 14.76
CA ALA A 80 6.12 6.29 15.19
C ALA A 80 7.24 6.61 14.18
N GLN A 81 7.90 5.58 13.66
CA GLN A 81 8.95 5.72 12.64
C GLN A 81 8.38 6.29 11.33
N PHE A 82 7.20 5.84 10.90
CA PHE A 82 6.52 6.38 9.73
C PHE A 82 6.23 7.88 9.86
N ARG A 83 5.71 8.32 11.01
CA ARG A 83 5.46 9.75 11.26
C ARG A 83 6.75 10.56 11.23
N GLN A 84 7.79 10.09 11.93
CA GLN A 84 9.10 10.74 11.96
C GLN A 84 9.73 10.80 10.56
N TYR A 85 9.62 9.71 9.79
CA TYR A 85 10.12 9.61 8.43
C TYR A 85 9.55 10.72 7.55
N TRP A 86 8.23 10.87 7.51
CA TRP A 86 7.59 11.87 6.67
C TRP A 86 7.82 13.30 7.14
N ILE A 87 7.83 13.56 8.46
CA ILE A 87 8.21 14.87 9.00
C ILE A 87 9.62 15.24 8.52
N ALA A 88 10.58 14.32 8.66
CA ALA A 88 11.96 14.59 8.32
C ALA A 88 12.17 14.74 6.80
N LYS A 89 11.48 13.95 5.98
CA LYS A 89 11.55 14.01 4.52
C LYS A 89 11.02 15.35 3.98
N VAL A 90 9.90 15.82 4.52
CA VAL A 90 9.34 17.14 4.17
C VAL A 90 10.24 18.27 4.67
N PHE A 91 10.75 18.19 5.90
CA PHE A 91 11.65 19.21 6.46
C PHE A 91 12.94 19.36 5.65
N ARG A 92 13.47 18.27 5.09
CA ARG A 92 14.64 18.26 4.20
C ARG A 92 14.31 18.61 2.74
N ALA A 93 13.05 18.96 2.43
CA ALA A 93 12.56 19.21 1.07
C ALA A 93 12.79 18.04 0.09
N GLU A 94 12.94 16.82 0.61
CA GLU A 94 13.05 15.59 -0.19
C GLU A 94 11.68 15.16 -0.74
N ALA A 95 10.59 15.61 -0.12
CA ALA A 95 9.22 15.48 -0.60
C ALA A 95 8.44 16.77 -0.37
N THR A 96 7.56 17.15 -1.32
CA THR A 96 6.76 18.38 -1.21
C THR A 96 5.72 18.31 -0.09
N SER A 97 5.18 17.12 0.17
CA SER A 97 4.19 16.87 1.23
C SER A 97 4.24 15.42 1.69
N GLY A 98 3.74 15.17 2.90
CA GLY A 98 3.45 13.82 3.35
C GLY A 98 2.15 13.26 2.76
N PRO A 99 1.80 12.01 3.11
CA PRO A 99 0.55 11.38 2.67
C PRO A 99 -0.68 12.09 3.22
N ARG A 100 -1.77 12.07 2.45
CA ARG A 100 -3.11 12.47 2.90
C ARG A 100 -3.68 11.36 3.78
N VAL A 101 -4.03 11.69 5.01
CA VAL A 101 -4.60 10.74 5.96
C VAL A 101 -6.13 10.81 5.90
N VAL A 102 -6.78 9.68 5.74
CA VAL A 102 -8.26 9.54 5.65
C VAL A 102 -8.79 8.55 6.69
N VAL A 103 -10.05 8.70 7.08
CA VAL A 103 -10.62 7.94 8.21
C VAL A 103 -11.37 6.67 7.78
N SER A 104 -11.73 6.51 6.51
CA SER A 104 -12.40 5.32 5.95
C SER A 104 -11.80 4.85 4.61
N ASN A 105 -12.11 3.63 4.18
CA ASN A 105 -11.74 3.13 2.86
C ASN A 105 -12.55 3.83 1.78
N ASP A 106 -13.84 4.11 2.03
CA ASP A 106 -14.70 4.92 1.16
C ASP A 106 -14.06 6.28 0.86
N GLU A 107 -13.58 7.00 1.89
CA GLU A 107 -12.90 8.28 1.68
C GLU A 107 -11.57 8.11 0.91
N ALA A 108 -10.86 7.00 1.13
CA ALA A 108 -9.64 6.69 0.39
C ALA A 108 -9.92 6.48 -1.10
N VAL A 109 -10.92 5.65 -1.45
CA VAL A 109 -11.26 5.35 -2.85
C VAL A 109 -11.91 6.53 -3.54
N ASP A 110 -12.72 7.33 -2.83
CA ASP A 110 -13.29 8.58 -3.35
C ASP A 110 -12.17 9.57 -3.74
N LEU A 111 -11.19 9.77 -2.85
CA LEU A 111 -10.04 10.63 -3.16
C LEU A 111 -9.17 10.06 -4.28
N VAL A 112 -8.99 8.74 -4.35
CA VAL A 112 -8.28 8.10 -5.48
C VAL A 112 -9.02 8.36 -6.79
N GLY A 113 -10.34 8.28 -6.82
CA GLY A 113 -11.16 8.56 -8.01
C GLY A 113 -11.11 10.02 -8.47
N VAL A 114 -10.94 10.97 -7.55
CA VAL A 114 -10.90 12.42 -7.85
C VAL A 114 -9.49 12.94 -8.15
N ILE A 115 -8.47 12.42 -7.48
CA ILE A 115 -7.08 12.90 -7.63
C ILE A 115 -6.41 12.11 -8.75
N GLU A 116 -6.16 12.74 -9.90
CA GLU A 116 -5.62 12.08 -11.11
C GLU A 116 -4.34 11.26 -10.86
N GLY A 117 -3.47 11.68 -9.94
CA GLY A 117 -2.26 10.94 -9.56
C GLY A 117 -2.37 10.17 -8.24
N GLY A 118 -3.58 9.94 -7.73
CA GLY A 118 -3.85 9.30 -6.45
C GLY A 118 -3.48 7.83 -6.41
N ILE A 119 -2.95 7.39 -5.26
CA ILE A 119 -2.68 5.99 -4.94
C ILE A 119 -3.02 5.71 -3.48
N ALA A 120 -3.63 4.56 -3.21
CA ALA A 120 -3.94 4.09 -1.86
C ALA A 120 -3.75 2.57 -1.73
N VAL A 121 -3.66 2.10 -0.49
CA VAL A 121 -3.82 0.68 -0.14
C VAL A 121 -5.12 0.57 0.65
N VAL A 122 -6.04 -0.25 0.16
CA VAL A 122 -7.38 -0.45 0.75
C VAL A 122 -7.70 -1.94 0.82
N ALA A 123 -8.70 -2.32 1.63
CA ALA A 123 -9.27 -3.66 1.55
C ALA A 123 -9.89 -3.88 0.16
N LEU A 124 -9.61 -5.03 -0.44
CA LEU A 124 -10.08 -5.41 -1.78
C LEU A 124 -11.62 -5.47 -1.86
N SER A 125 -12.29 -5.80 -0.76
CA SER A 125 -13.76 -5.78 -0.67
C SER A 125 -14.36 -4.40 -0.86
N ASP A 126 -13.57 -3.35 -0.61
CA ASP A 126 -14.03 -1.97 -0.56
C ASP A 126 -13.64 -1.20 -1.83
N VAL A 127 -13.10 -1.90 -2.83
CA VAL A 127 -12.77 -1.30 -4.13
C VAL A 127 -14.03 -1.26 -4.99
N PRO A 128 -14.59 -0.08 -5.28
CA PRO A 128 -15.77 0.03 -6.13
C PRO A 128 -15.40 -0.20 -7.61
N GLU A 129 -16.42 -0.46 -8.42
CA GLU A 129 -16.25 -0.48 -9.87
C GLU A 129 -15.69 0.87 -10.38
N GLY A 130 -14.86 0.81 -11.40
CA GLY A 130 -14.27 1.99 -12.01
C GLY A 130 -13.03 2.52 -11.30
N ILE A 131 -12.61 2.00 -10.15
CA ILE A 131 -11.28 2.26 -9.58
C ILE A 131 -10.27 1.26 -10.15
N LYS A 132 -9.08 1.73 -10.53
CA LYS A 132 -8.04 0.87 -11.09
C LYS A 132 -7.26 0.17 -9.97
N VAL A 133 -7.20 -1.15 -10.04
CA VAL A 133 -6.34 -1.99 -9.19
C VAL A 133 -5.05 -2.30 -9.93
N LEU A 134 -3.90 -2.05 -9.30
CA LEU A 134 -2.59 -2.37 -9.88
C LEU A 134 -2.21 -3.82 -9.65
N ARG A 135 -1.57 -4.42 -10.66
CA ARG A 135 -0.76 -5.62 -10.46
C ARG A 135 0.55 -5.26 -9.78
N ILE A 136 1.04 -6.15 -8.91
CA ILE A 136 2.34 -6.02 -8.27
C ILE A 136 3.17 -7.27 -8.58
N ASP A 137 4.32 -7.09 -9.25
CA ASP A 137 5.16 -8.21 -9.75
C ASP A 137 4.33 -9.25 -10.54
N GLY A 138 3.48 -8.80 -11.45
CA GLY A 138 2.54 -9.61 -12.23
C GLY A 138 1.31 -10.13 -11.47
N LYS A 139 1.24 -9.95 -10.15
CA LYS A 139 0.23 -10.55 -9.27
C LYS A 139 -0.95 -9.63 -9.03
N MET A 140 -2.13 -10.22 -8.89
CA MET A 140 -3.36 -9.60 -8.42
C MET A 140 -3.48 -9.70 -6.89
N PRO A 141 -4.33 -8.87 -6.28
CA PRO A 141 -4.75 -9.08 -4.89
C PRO A 141 -5.18 -10.52 -4.63
N ARG A 142 -4.83 -11.06 -3.45
CA ARG A 142 -4.96 -12.48 -3.02
C ARG A 142 -3.96 -13.48 -3.59
N GLU A 143 -3.19 -13.13 -4.62
CA GLU A 143 -2.12 -14.01 -5.06
C GLU A 143 -0.93 -13.94 -4.09
N PRO A 144 -0.30 -15.08 -3.73
CA PRO A 144 0.85 -15.09 -2.82
C PRO A 144 1.99 -14.19 -3.30
N GLY A 145 2.46 -13.29 -2.45
CA GLY A 145 3.53 -12.34 -2.79
C GLY A 145 3.07 -11.00 -3.37
N TYR A 146 1.76 -10.70 -3.39
CA TYR A 146 1.23 -9.44 -3.95
C TYR A 146 1.78 -8.17 -3.28
N LEU A 147 1.97 -8.16 -1.95
CA LEU A 147 2.55 -7.02 -1.21
C LEU A 147 3.90 -7.38 -0.56
N GLY A 148 4.69 -8.20 -1.25
CA GLY A 148 5.98 -8.70 -0.76
C GLY A 148 5.92 -10.16 -0.33
N GLU A 149 7.11 -10.75 -0.21
CA GLU A 149 7.38 -12.15 0.15
C GLU A 149 7.09 -12.45 1.64
#